data_AF-A0A8S1IT77-F1
#
_entry.id   AF-A0A8S1IT77-F1
#
_cell.length_a   1.000
_cell.length_b   1.000
_cell.length_c   1.000
_cell.angle_alpha   90.00
_cell.angle_beta   90.00
_cell.angle_gamma   90.00
#
_symmetry.space_group_name_H-M   'P 1'
#
loop_
_entity.id
_entity.type
_entity.pdbx_description
1 polymer ?
#
loop_
_entity_poly.entity_id
_entity_poly.type
_entity_poly.pdbx_seq_one_letter_code
_entity_poly.pdbx_strand_id
1 'polypeptide(L)'
;MPGTGYPVDWDGVWQTQASGVSIETLVRSSAPKHPTGLGAGALIEDILENRINSTQVVLAAILDLLTSQCDRHPQNVFVNEDGDVTLIDNDQVFGHCWKPDNLDSMFIPTTEKHSLEAVGFPYMRTLDPEQIRQKPSVMMLLDYRCHADGGVIGTDYPPSVTACMKRIRDMSAEGITNRYNMPSEEMSVAVKGRATAMLEKGFEWAVLNSEPKRDPKFVFPWQRPCCNMTRAGGEASKDFSCATGWAPEVIPQDKSVIVVPNGVQEEGW
;
A
#
# COMPACT_ATOMS: atom_id res chain seq x y z
N MET A 1 43.96 8.34 7.54
CA MET A 1 43.18 7.11 7.79
C MET A 1 43.00 6.96 9.29
N PRO A 2 41.78 6.76 9.81
CA PRO A 2 41.59 6.49 11.24
C PRO A 2 42.30 5.17 11.61
N GLY A 3 43.06 5.18 12.71
CA GLY A 3 43.97 4.12 13.10
C GLY A 3 43.34 2.91 13.80
N THR A 4 42.02 2.85 13.89
CA THR A 4 41.24 1.76 14.51
C THR A 4 39.85 1.67 13.86
N GLY A 5 39.37 0.47 13.58
CA GLY A 5 38.05 0.19 13.00
C GLY A 5 37.91 -1.27 12.59
N TYR A 6 36.67 -1.73 12.40
CA TYR A 6 36.39 -3.04 11.81
C TYR A 6 36.30 -2.90 10.29
N PRO A 7 36.95 -3.77 9.51
CA PRO A 7 36.67 -3.85 8.08
C PRO A 7 35.23 -4.33 7.90
N VAL A 8 34.42 -3.53 7.22
CA VAL A 8 33.10 -3.95 6.72
C VAL A 8 33.28 -4.25 5.25
N ASP A 9 33.14 -5.52 4.87
CA ASP A 9 33.32 -6.03 3.49
C ASP A 9 31.97 -6.40 2.87
N TRP A 10 30.96 -5.54 3.07
CA TRP A 10 29.61 -5.69 2.51
C TRP A 10 29.20 -4.41 1.78
N ASP A 11 28.34 -4.56 0.78
CA ASP A 11 27.68 -3.43 0.15
C ASP A 11 26.82 -2.69 1.18
N GLY A 12 26.93 -1.37 1.20
CA GLY A 12 26.11 -0.52 2.06
C GLY A 12 25.30 0.46 1.22
N VAL A 13 24.12 0.80 1.71
CA VAL A 13 23.28 1.87 1.15
C VAL A 13 23.19 2.97 2.19
N TRP A 14 23.66 4.16 1.84
CA TRP A 14 23.55 5.36 2.67
C TRP A 14 22.35 6.16 2.19
N GLN A 15 21.33 6.24 3.05
CA GLN A 15 20.08 6.92 2.78
C GLN A 15 19.77 7.91 3.90
N THR A 16 18.90 8.86 3.60
CA THR A 16 18.36 9.76 4.63
C THR A 16 17.55 8.94 5.62
N GLN A 17 17.68 9.22 6.91
CA GLN A 17 16.85 8.57 7.93
C GLN A 17 15.37 8.88 7.64
N ALA A 18 14.54 7.83 7.61
CA ALA A 18 13.10 8.00 7.48
C ALA A 18 12.55 8.79 8.67
N SER A 19 11.71 9.79 8.39
CA SER A 19 11.11 10.64 9.42
C SER A 19 9.98 9.90 10.14
N GLY A 20 9.88 10.09 11.46
CA GLY A 20 8.79 9.55 12.26
C GLY A 20 8.99 8.10 12.72
N VAL A 21 7.88 7.39 12.93
CA VAL A 21 7.85 6.00 13.37
C VAL A 21 7.11 5.13 12.36
N SER A 22 7.46 3.85 12.28
CA SER A 22 6.70 2.93 11.43
C SER A 22 5.24 2.85 11.90
N ILE A 23 4.30 2.69 10.96
CA ILE A 23 2.87 2.52 11.25
C ILE A 23 2.65 1.31 12.16
N GLU A 24 3.42 0.22 11.97
CA GLU A 24 3.36 -0.92 12.88
C GLU A 24 3.70 -0.53 14.32
N THR A 25 4.79 0.22 14.53
CA THR A 25 5.18 0.69 15.86
C THR A 25 4.11 1.61 16.45
N LEU A 26 3.59 2.56 15.67
CA LEU A 26 2.53 3.47 16.11
C LEU A 26 1.30 2.71 16.63
N VAL A 27 0.84 1.70 15.87
CA VAL A 27 -0.38 0.96 16.19
C VAL A 27 -0.16 -0.12 17.25
N ARG A 28 0.95 -0.88 17.18
CA ARG A 28 1.16 -2.09 18.00
C ARG A 28 1.95 -1.84 19.27
N SER A 29 2.86 -0.88 19.31
CA SER A 29 3.64 -0.63 20.53
C SER A 29 2.72 -0.11 21.63
N SER A 30 2.86 -0.63 22.84
CA SER A 30 2.31 -0.02 24.05
C SER A 30 2.99 1.34 24.22
N ALA A 31 2.47 2.38 23.58
CA ALA A 31 3.17 3.65 23.50
C ALA A 31 3.44 4.17 24.93
N PRO A 32 4.69 4.53 25.28
CA PRO A 32 4.94 5.40 26.42
C PRO A 32 4.20 6.72 26.17
N LYS A 33 3.77 7.40 27.25
CA LYS A 33 3.01 8.66 27.18
C LYS A 33 3.60 9.60 26.12
N HIS A 34 2.79 9.96 25.13
CA HIS A 34 3.15 10.95 24.12
C HIS A 34 3.44 12.31 24.80
N PRO A 35 4.35 13.16 24.28
CA PRO A 35 4.61 14.48 24.84
C PRO A 35 3.37 15.37 24.95
N THR A 36 2.36 15.15 24.11
CA THR A 36 1.07 15.85 24.13
C THR A 36 0.12 15.39 25.25
N GLY A 37 0.48 14.34 26.00
CA GLY A 37 -0.35 13.76 27.06
C GLY A 37 -1.48 12.85 26.58
N LEU A 38 -1.67 12.68 25.26
CA LEU A 38 -2.68 11.81 24.68
C LEU A 38 -2.42 10.33 25.00
N GLY A 39 -3.51 9.59 25.25
CA GLY A 39 -3.49 8.14 25.28
C GLY A 39 -3.15 7.55 23.89
N ALA A 40 -2.59 6.33 23.86
CA ALA A 40 -2.14 5.71 22.61
C ALA A 40 -3.24 5.59 21.55
N GLY A 41 -4.49 5.37 21.95
CA GLY A 41 -5.62 5.35 21.03
C GLY A 41 -5.92 6.71 20.43
N ALA A 42 -6.01 7.74 21.27
CA ALA A 42 -6.26 9.12 20.81
C ALA A 42 -5.15 9.64 19.87
N LEU A 43 -3.89 9.25 20.10
CA LEU A 43 -2.79 9.61 19.20
C LEU A 43 -2.93 8.96 17.81
N ILE A 44 -3.28 7.67 17.77
CA ILE A 44 -3.50 6.95 16.51
C ILE A 44 -4.64 7.60 15.72
N GLU A 45 -5.74 7.90 16.39
CA GLU A 45 -6.90 8.59 15.82
C GLU A 45 -6.53 9.98 15.27
N ASP A 46 -5.82 10.80 16.06
CA ASP A 46 -5.36 12.12 15.64
C ASP A 46 -4.45 12.02 14.39
N ILE A 47 -3.44 11.15 14.41
CA ILE A 47 -2.51 11.04 13.27
C ILE A 47 -3.20 10.44 12.04
N LEU A 48 -3.80 9.25 12.15
CA LEU A 48 -4.27 8.49 10.97
C LEU A 48 -5.60 8.97 10.41
N GLU A 49 -6.47 9.57 11.22
CA GLU A 49 -7.77 10.05 10.75
C GLU A 49 -7.77 11.55 10.47
N ASN A 50 -7.07 12.35 11.28
CA ASN A 50 -7.19 13.81 11.23
C ASN A 50 -6.00 14.52 10.57
N ARG A 51 -4.78 13.98 10.66
CA ARG A 51 -3.56 14.66 10.17
C ARG A 51 -2.89 14.02 8.98
N ILE A 52 -3.15 12.73 8.73
CA ILE A 52 -2.45 11.99 7.69
C ILE A 52 -2.55 12.74 6.36
N ASN A 53 -1.41 12.88 5.69
CA ASN A 53 -1.34 13.57 4.43
C ASN A 53 -2.00 12.72 3.32
N SER A 54 -3.28 12.99 3.07
CA SER A 54 -4.10 12.26 2.09
C SER A 54 -3.48 12.26 0.69
N THR A 55 -2.83 13.37 0.29
CA THR A 55 -2.13 13.44 -0.99
C THR A 55 -0.96 12.45 -1.05
N GLN A 56 -0.20 12.32 0.03
CA GLN A 56 0.92 11.37 0.08
C GLN A 56 0.44 9.92 0.14
N VAL A 57 -0.70 9.62 0.76
CA VAL A 57 -1.28 8.26 0.72
C VAL A 57 -1.70 7.88 -0.71
N VAL A 58 -2.36 8.78 -1.43
CA VAL A 58 -2.71 8.57 -2.85
C VAL A 58 -1.44 8.40 -3.70
N LEU A 59 -0.42 9.26 -3.50
CA LEU A 59 0.85 9.14 -4.21
C LEU A 59 1.59 7.85 -3.88
N ALA A 60 1.49 7.34 -2.65
CA ALA A 60 2.07 6.06 -2.26
C ALA A 60 1.41 4.90 -3.02
N ALA A 61 0.07 4.89 -3.12
CA ALA A 61 -0.65 3.90 -3.92
C ALA A 61 -0.31 3.98 -5.42
N ILE A 62 -0.21 5.20 -5.97
CA ILE A 62 0.24 5.43 -7.36
C ILE A 62 1.66 4.89 -7.56
N LEU A 63 2.58 5.20 -6.65
CA LEU A 63 3.96 4.75 -6.72
C LEU A 63 4.02 3.22 -6.68
N ASP A 64 3.38 2.59 -5.69
CA ASP A 64 3.41 1.14 -5.52
C ASP A 64 2.82 0.40 -6.73
N LEU A 65 1.74 0.91 -7.34
CA LEU A 65 1.18 0.33 -8.56
C LEU A 65 2.11 0.52 -9.77
N LEU A 66 2.60 1.75 -9.98
CA LEU A 66 3.46 2.08 -11.11
C LEU A 66 4.75 1.25 -11.09
N THR A 67 5.32 1.07 -9.90
CA THR A 67 6.56 0.33 -9.71
C THR A 67 6.32 -1.13 -9.38
N SER A 68 5.10 -1.65 -9.37
CA SER A 68 4.85 -3.06 -9.00
C SER A 68 5.50 -3.45 -7.66
N GLN A 69 5.43 -2.57 -6.65
CA GLN A 69 5.95 -2.85 -5.30
C GLN A 69 5.18 -4.01 -4.68
N CYS A 70 5.89 -5.00 -4.15
CA CYS A 70 5.33 -6.26 -3.65
C CYS A 70 5.70 -6.65 -2.22
N ASP A 71 6.16 -5.68 -1.42
CA ASP A 71 6.31 -5.85 0.02
C ASP A 71 6.01 -4.57 0.81
N ARG A 72 4.99 -3.79 0.39
CA ARG A 72 4.58 -2.62 1.16
C ARG A 72 3.69 -3.02 2.33
N HIS A 73 4.31 -3.29 3.47
CA HIS A 73 3.65 -3.57 4.76
C HIS A 73 3.89 -2.46 5.80
N PRO A 74 3.20 -2.49 6.97
CA PRO A 74 3.22 -1.40 7.95
C PRO A 74 4.57 -1.07 8.59
N GLN A 75 5.59 -1.92 8.43
CA GLN A 75 6.96 -1.63 8.89
C GLN A 75 7.72 -0.77 7.87
N ASN A 76 7.28 -0.77 6.61
CA ASN A 76 7.90 -0.07 5.48
C ASN A 76 7.23 1.29 5.19
N VAL A 77 6.32 1.70 6.09
CA VAL A 77 5.58 2.97 6.04
C VAL A 77 5.81 3.69 7.36
N PHE A 78 6.36 4.89 7.28
CA PHE A 78 6.63 5.74 8.43
C PHE A 78 5.72 6.96 8.40
N VAL A 79 5.30 7.41 9.57
CA VAL A 79 4.53 8.63 9.75
C VAL A 79 5.13 9.49 10.87
N ASN A 80 5.19 10.80 10.66
CA ASN A 80 5.61 11.78 11.67
C ASN A 80 4.40 12.44 12.36
N GLU A 81 4.65 13.34 13.31
CA GLU A 81 3.61 14.04 14.07
C GLU A 81 2.77 15.01 13.22
N ASP A 82 3.30 15.41 12.06
CA ASP A 82 2.64 16.28 11.08
C ASP A 82 1.75 15.48 10.10
N GLY A 83 1.80 14.14 10.16
CA GLY A 83 1.06 13.25 9.26
C GLY A 83 1.74 13.00 7.91
N ASP A 84 3.01 13.40 7.74
CA ASP A 84 3.79 13.08 6.55
C ASP A 84 4.18 11.60 6.52
N VAL A 85 4.05 11.00 5.35
CA VAL A 85 4.35 9.61 5.03
C VAL A 85 5.72 9.49 4.37
N THR A 86 6.56 8.63 4.93
CA THR A 86 7.82 8.20 4.31
C THR A 86 7.79 6.70 4.02
N LEU A 87 8.20 6.33 2.80
CA LEU A 87 8.25 4.95 2.34
C LEU A 87 9.69 4.47 2.27
N ILE A 88 9.98 3.29 2.80
CA ILE A 88 11.30 2.64 2.71
C ILE A 88 11.19 1.29 2.00
N ASP A 89 12.30 0.56 1.90
CA ASP A 89 12.31 -0.84 1.46
C ASP A 89 11.72 -1.04 0.05
N ASN A 90 12.34 -0.36 -0.92
CA ASN A 90 11.93 -0.36 -2.33
C ASN A 90 12.83 -1.25 -3.19
N ASP A 91 13.40 -2.31 -2.62
CA ASP A 91 14.23 -3.30 -3.32
C ASP A 91 13.38 -4.34 -4.07
N GLN A 92 12.13 -4.55 -3.63
CA GLN A 92 11.15 -5.45 -4.26
C GLN A 92 10.16 -4.72 -5.17
N VAL A 93 10.69 -4.20 -6.27
CA VAL A 93 9.93 -3.38 -7.23
C VAL A 93 10.19 -3.84 -8.67
N PHE A 94 9.50 -3.21 -9.60
CA PHE A 94 9.54 -3.39 -11.05
C PHE A 94 9.27 -4.84 -11.50
N GLY A 95 8.37 -5.54 -10.79
CA GLY A 95 8.03 -6.93 -11.07
C GLY A 95 9.08 -7.93 -10.59
N HIS A 96 10.09 -7.48 -9.84
CA HIS A 96 11.06 -8.34 -9.19
C HIS A 96 10.72 -8.52 -7.72
N CYS A 97 10.03 -9.63 -7.46
CA CYS A 97 9.45 -9.95 -6.16
C CYS A 97 9.95 -11.33 -5.72
N TRP A 98 10.14 -11.55 -4.41
CA TRP A 98 10.50 -12.89 -3.92
C TRP A 98 9.37 -13.93 -4.14
N LYS A 99 8.13 -13.45 -4.29
CA LYS A 99 6.94 -14.21 -4.68
C LYS A 99 6.38 -13.68 -6.00
N PRO A 100 5.69 -14.49 -6.82
CA PRO A 100 5.09 -14.04 -8.08
C PRO A 100 3.79 -13.24 -7.86
N ASP A 101 3.81 -12.29 -6.92
CA ASP A 101 2.68 -11.44 -6.53
C ASP A 101 2.67 -10.15 -7.34
N ASN A 102 3.83 -9.64 -7.81
CA ASN A 102 3.94 -8.51 -8.76
C ASN A 102 3.23 -7.18 -8.35
N LEU A 103 2.52 -7.14 -7.22
CA LEU A 103 1.96 -5.97 -6.54
C LEU A 103 1.38 -6.42 -5.19
N ASP A 104 1.94 -5.93 -4.09
CA ASP A 104 1.48 -6.24 -2.73
C ASP A 104 1.71 -5.05 -1.81
N SER A 105 0.62 -4.34 -1.49
CA SER A 105 0.67 -3.06 -0.81
C SER A 105 -0.51 -2.83 0.11
N MET A 106 -0.23 -2.39 1.33
CA MET A 106 -1.26 -2.05 2.31
C MET A 106 -2.15 -0.86 1.89
N PHE A 107 -1.73 -0.04 0.93
CA PHE A 107 -2.53 1.09 0.43
C PHE A 107 -3.56 0.66 -0.62
N ILE A 108 -3.35 -0.48 -1.27
CA ILE A 108 -4.08 -0.92 -2.46
C ILE A 108 -4.90 -2.17 -2.12
N PRO A 109 -6.23 -2.17 -2.35
CA PRO A 109 -7.06 -3.35 -2.13
C PRO A 109 -6.66 -4.50 -3.04
N THR A 110 -7.19 -5.69 -2.74
CA THR A 110 -6.92 -6.95 -3.46
C THR A 110 -5.50 -7.49 -3.33
N THR A 111 -4.67 -6.86 -2.50
CA THR A 111 -3.32 -7.33 -2.16
C THR A 111 -3.32 -8.11 -0.85
N GLU A 112 -2.26 -8.87 -0.58
CA GLU A 112 -2.12 -9.62 0.67
C GLU A 112 -1.98 -8.68 1.87
N LYS A 113 -1.10 -7.67 1.77
CA LYS A 113 -0.85 -6.72 2.86
C LYS A 113 -2.10 -5.92 3.23
N HIS A 114 -2.90 -5.49 2.26
CA HIS A 114 -4.18 -4.82 2.54
C HIS A 114 -5.18 -5.79 3.17
N SER A 115 -5.29 -7.00 2.64
CA SER A 115 -6.21 -8.02 3.17
C SER A 115 -5.87 -8.41 4.60
N LEU A 116 -4.58 -8.50 4.96
CA LEU A 116 -4.14 -8.74 6.34
C LEU A 116 -4.70 -7.72 7.32
N GLU A 117 -4.79 -6.45 6.92
CA GLU A 117 -5.34 -5.39 7.74
C GLU A 117 -6.87 -5.44 7.83
N ALA A 118 -7.54 -5.90 6.78
CA ALA A 118 -8.98 -6.13 6.78
C ALA A 118 -9.38 -7.35 7.63
N VAL A 119 -8.87 -8.55 7.30
CA VAL A 119 -9.40 -9.83 7.80
C VAL A 119 -8.51 -10.52 8.84
N GLY A 120 -7.26 -10.08 9.01
CA GLY A 120 -6.33 -10.58 10.01
C GLY A 120 -5.45 -11.75 9.55
N PHE A 121 -4.24 -11.81 10.10
CA PHE A 121 -3.24 -12.85 9.79
C PHE A 121 -3.68 -14.30 10.07
N PRO A 122 -4.35 -14.63 11.18
CA PRO A 122 -4.79 -15.99 11.44
C PRO A 122 -5.67 -16.54 10.31
N TYR A 123 -6.69 -15.77 9.89
CA TYR A 123 -7.55 -16.14 8.77
C TYR A 123 -6.79 -16.21 7.45
N MET A 124 -5.92 -15.26 7.13
CA MET A 124 -5.15 -15.30 5.87
C MET A 124 -4.29 -16.57 5.74
N ARG A 125 -3.80 -17.11 6.86
CA ARG A 125 -3.01 -18.33 6.91
C ARG A 125 -3.84 -19.61 6.77
N THR A 126 -5.05 -19.64 7.32
CA THR A 126 -5.86 -20.88 7.45
C THR A 126 -7.06 -20.93 6.52
N LEU A 127 -7.54 -19.77 6.06
CA LEU A 127 -8.82 -19.55 5.41
C LEU A 127 -10.02 -20.08 6.21
N ASP A 128 -9.87 -20.19 7.53
CA ASP A 128 -10.91 -20.60 8.48
C ASP A 128 -11.79 -19.39 8.86
N PRO A 129 -13.07 -19.32 8.43
CA PRO A 129 -13.94 -18.18 8.69
C PRO A 129 -14.09 -17.82 10.17
N GLU A 130 -13.89 -18.78 11.09
CA GLU A 130 -13.94 -18.52 12.54
C GLU A 130 -12.78 -17.64 13.01
N GLN A 131 -11.70 -17.57 12.24
CA GLN A 131 -10.50 -16.78 12.53
C GLN A 131 -10.54 -15.38 11.90
N ILE A 132 -11.60 -15.04 11.16
CA ILE A 132 -11.77 -13.71 10.58
C ILE A 132 -11.86 -12.69 11.71
N ARG A 133 -11.07 -11.63 11.59
CA ARG A 133 -11.14 -10.50 12.52
C ARG A 133 -12.50 -9.80 12.41
N GLN A 134 -13.14 -9.60 13.55
CA GLN A 134 -14.48 -8.97 13.63
C GLN A 134 -14.47 -7.46 13.37
N LYS A 135 -13.32 -6.80 13.53
CA LYS A 135 -13.13 -5.36 13.32
C LYS A 135 -11.89 -5.18 12.45
N PRO A 136 -11.85 -4.23 11.50
CA PRO A 136 -10.65 -4.01 10.70
C PRO A 136 -9.51 -3.46 11.57
N SER A 137 -8.27 -3.58 11.09
CA SER A 137 -7.14 -2.83 11.64
C SER A 137 -7.37 -1.33 11.44
N VAL A 138 -6.92 -0.50 12.38
CA VAL A 138 -6.88 0.97 12.20
C VAL A 138 -6.03 1.39 10.99
N MET A 139 -5.10 0.53 10.57
CA MET A 139 -4.29 0.75 9.37
C MET A 139 -5.12 0.72 8.07
N MET A 140 -6.37 0.23 8.09
CA MET A 140 -7.29 0.34 6.95
C MET A 140 -7.66 1.79 6.62
N LEU A 141 -7.40 2.74 7.52
CA LEU A 141 -7.50 4.18 7.20
C LEU A 141 -6.54 4.60 6.08
N LEU A 142 -5.45 3.85 5.85
CA LEU A 142 -4.47 4.13 4.79
C LEU A 142 -4.88 3.58 3.42
N ASP A 143 -6.07 3.00 3.29
CA ASP A 143 -6.62 2.63 1.99
C ASP A 143 -6.76 3.86 1.09
N TYR A 144 -6.16 3.85 -0.10
CA TYR A 144 -6.16 5.04 -0.98
C TYR A 144 -7.57 5.57 -1.25
N ARG A 145 -8.59 4.69 -1.25
CA ARG A 145 -9.99 5.05 -1.51
C ARG A 145 -10.58 5.96 -0.42
N CYS A 146 -9.96 6.02 0.75
CA CYS A 146 -10.32 6.95 1.80
C CYS A 146 -9.74 8.35 1.60
N HIS A 147 -8.80 8.49 0.66
CA HIS A 147 -8.06 9.72 0.40
C HIS A 147 -8.24 10.27 -1.02
N ALA A 148 -8.62 9.41 -1.97
CA ALA A 148 -8.94 9.82 -3.33
C ALA A 148 -10.36 10.41 -3.41
N ASP A 149 -10.54 11.46 -4.21
CA ASP A 149 -11.84 12.07 -4.44
C ASP A 149 -12.83 11.05 -5.02
N GLY A 150 -13.98 10.89 -4.37
CA GLY A 150 -14.97 9.87 -4.76
C GLY A 150 -14.50 8.42 -4.58
N GLY A 151 -13.36 8.19 -3.93
CA GLY A 151 -12.78 6.87 -3.69
C GLY A 151 -12.21 6.19 -4.93
N VAL A 152 -11.89 6.96 -5.98
CA VAL A 152 -11.37 6.47 -7.27
C VAL A 152 -10.25 7.40 -7.73
N ILE A 153 -9.13 6.84 -8.20
CA ILE A 153 -8.05 7.61 -8.84
C ILE A 153 -8.30 7.70 -10.36
N GLY A 154 -8.72 6.61 -11.00
CA GLY A 154 -8.97 6.60 -12.44
C GLY A 154 -7.72 7.00 -13.24
N THR A 155 -7.87 7.96 -14.16
CA THR A 155 -6.77 8.49 -14.99
C THR A 155 -6.33 9.91 -14.59
N ASP A 156 -6.90 10.48 -13.52
CA ASP A 156 -6.65 11.86 -13.09
C ASP A 156 -5.41 11.96 -12.18
N TYR A 157 -4.26 11.59 -12.73
CA TYR A 157 -3.00 11.64 -11.99
C TYR A 157 -2.42 13.06 -11.94
N PRO A 158 -1.68 13.42 -10.88
CA PRO A 158 -1.00 14.70 -10.79
C PRO A 158 -0.18 15.01 -12.05
N PRO A 159 -0.15 16.27 -12.56
CA PRO A 159 0.46 16.57 -13.85
C PRO A 159 1.92 16.11 -14.01
N SER A 160 2.71 16.20 -12.94
CA SER A 160 4.10 15.72 -12.92
C SER A 160 4.20 14.20 -13.06
N VAL A 161 3.31 13.46 -12.39
CA VAL A 161 3.21 12.00 -12.49
C VAL A 161 2.76 11.60 -13.89
N THR A 162 1.72 12.24 -14.42
CA THR A 162 1.24 12.04 -15.80
C THR A 162 2.36 12.26 -16.82
N ALA A 163 3.15 13.33 -16.68
CA ALA A 163 4.27 13.61 -17.57
C ALA A 163 5.37 12.54 -17.47
N CYS A 164 5.65 12.05 -16.26
CA CYS A 164 6.59 10.95 -16.04
C CYS A 164 6.14 9.65 -16.72
N MET A 165 4.89 9.23 -16.47
CA MET A 165 4.32 8.01 -17.05
C MET A 165 4.27 8.08 -18.58
N LYS A 166 3.90 9.23 -19.16
CA LYS A 166 3.91 9.41 -20.63
C LYS A 166 5.30 9.21 -21.19
N ARG A 167 6.32 9.80 -20.55
CA ARG A 167 7.72 9.59 -20.98
C ARG A 167 8.13 8.13 -20.91
N ILE A 168 7.82 7.44 -19.80
CA ILE A 168 8.11 6.00 -19.64
C ILE A 168 7.40 5.19 -20.73
N ARG A 169 6.10 5.40 -20.94
CA ARG A 169 5.30 4.74 -21.98
C ARG A 169 5.91 4.92 -23.37
N ASP A 170 6.38 6.13 -23.68
CA ASP A 170 6.87 6.49 -25.02
C ASP A 170 8.31 6.02 -25.29
N MET A 171 9.07 5.60 -24.27
CA MET A 171 10.43 5.04 -24.43
C MET A 171 10.42 3.53 -24.74
N SER A 172 11.44 3.02 -25.45
CA SER A 172 11.68 1.57 -25.52
C SER A 172 12.12 1.03 -24.15
N ALA A 173 12.00 -0.28 -23.92
CA ALA A 173 12.46 -0.89 -22.68
C ALA A 173 13.98 -0.68 -22.47
N GLU A 174 14.79 -0.92 -23.50
CA GLU A 174 16.21 -0.54 -23.53
C GLU A 174 16.43 0.95 -23.18
N GLY A 175 15.61 1.85 -23.73
CA GLY A 175 15.69 3.29 -23.45
C GLY A 175 15.41 3.63 -21.97
N ILE A 176 14.43 2.97 -21.36
CA ILE A 176 14.14 3.09 -19.92
C ILE A 176 15.31 2.55 -19.10
N THR A 177 15.84 1.38 -19.46
CA THR A 177 16.98 0.75 -18.77
C THR A 177 18.17 1.70 -18.74
N ASN A 178 18.55 2.24 -19.90
CA ASN A 178 19.68 3.15 -20.02
C ASN A 178 19.42 4.49 -19.32
N ARG A 179 18.19 5.02 -19.39
CA ARG A 179 17.85 6.34 -18.85
C ARG A 179 17.79 6.37 -17.33
N TYR A 180 17.28 5.31 -16.72
CA TYR A 180 17.04 5.20 -15.28
C TYR A 180 18.01 4.25 -14.57
N ASN A 181 18.96 3.67 -15.31
CA ASN A 181 19.90 2.68 -14.81
C ASN A 181 19.20 1.49 -14.16
N MET A 182 18.17 0.96 -14.84
CA MET A 182 17.45 -0.22 -14.35
C MET A 182 18.39 -1.45 -14.41
N PRO A 183 18.31 -2.36 -13.43
CA PRO A 183 19.14 -3.57 -13.41
C PRO A 183 18.92 -4.51 -14.60
N SER A 184 17.72 -4.54 -15.17
CA SER A 184 17.37 -5.40 -16.30
C SER A 184 16.33 -4.75 -17.22
N GLU A 185 16.28 -5.22 -18.47
CA GLU A 185 15.25 -4.80 -19.43
C GLU A 185 13.85 -5.31 -19.05
N GLU A 186 13.76 -6.46 -18.36
CA GLU A 186 12.48 -6.99 -17.85
C GLU A 186 11.80 -6.02 -16.88
N MET A 187 12.56 -5.42 -15.95
CA MET A 187 12.05 -4.39 -15.05
C MET A 187 11.55 -3.15 -15.81
N SER A 188 12.25 -2.77 -16.89
CA SER A 188 11.84 -1.70 -17.78
C SER A 188 10.54 -2.01 -18.54
N VAL A 189 10.35 -3.27 -18.96
CA VAL A 189 9.09 -3.74 -19.56
C VAL A 189 7.95 -3.65 -18.55
N ALA A 190 8.17 -4.07 -17.30
CA ALA A 190 7.17 -4.03 -16.24
C ALA A 190 6.67 -2.61 -15.95
N VAL A 191 7.58 -1.65 -15.69
CA VAL A 191 7.20 -0.26 -15.42
C VAL A 191 6.54 0.42 -16.62
N LYS A 192 6.98 0.09 -17.85
CA LYS A 192 6.35 0.57 -19.09
C LYS A 192 4.93 0.03 -19.23
N GLY A 193 4.73 -1.26 -18.97
CA GLY A 193 3.42 -1.90 -19.01
C GLY A 193 2.45 -1.26 -18.03
N ARG A 194 2.87 -1.09 -16.75
CA ARG A 194 2.09 -0.40 -15.72
C ARG A 194 1.75 1.04 -16.11
N ALA A 195 2.75 1.83 -16.53
CA ALA A 195 2.53 3.22 -16.95
C ALA A 195 1.52 3.32 -18.11
N THR A 196 1.60 2.40 -19.08
CA THR A 196 0.68 2.34 -20.22
C THR A 196 -0.74 2.06 -19.74
N ALA A 197 -0.94 1.01 -18.95
CA ALA A 197 -2.26 0.62 -18.46
C ALA A 197 -2.88 1.70 -17.55
N MET A 198 -2.10 2.31 -16.66
CA MET A 198 -2.56 3.40 -15.81
C MET A 198 -3.05 4.59 -16.66
N LEU A 199 -2.28 5.00 -17.66
CA LEU A 199 -2.65 6.11 -18.54
C LEU A 199 -3.87 5.82 -19.44
N GLU A 200 -3.99 4.59 -19.94
CA GLU A 200 -5.00 4.24 -20.96
C GLU A 200 -6.29 3.69 -20.36
N LYS A 201 -6.21 3.02 -19.21
CA LYS A 201 -7.33 2.29 -18.59
C LYS A 201 -7.63 2.71 -17.16
N GLY A 202 -6.75 3.50 -16.53
CA GLY A 202 -6.91 4.00 -15.18
C GLY A 202 -6.33 3.08 -14.10
N PHE A 203 -6.23 3.63 -12.89
CA PHE A 203 -5.58 3.03 -11.74
C PHE A 203 -6.23 1.70 -11.34
N GLU A 204 -7.54 1.70 -11.13
CA GLU A 204 -8.31 0.54 -10.65
C GLU A 204 -8.27 -0.61 -11.64
N TRP A 205 -8.35 -0.30 -12.93
CA TRP A 205 -8.19 -1.31 -13.98
C TRP A 205 -6.79 -1.90 -13.95
N ALA A 206 -5.76 -1.07 -13.83
CA ALA A 206 -4.36 -1.52 -13.81
C ALA A 206 -4.04 -2.39 -12.58
N VAL A 207 -4.61 -2.11 -11.40
CA VAL A 207 -4.48 -2.95 -10.19
C VAL A 207 -4.88 -4.41 -10.45
N LEU A 208 -5.95 -4.62 -11.22
CA LEU A 208 -6.49 -5.95 -11.50
C LEU A 208 -5.88 -6.59 -12.75
N ASN A 209 -5.60 -5.78 -13.78
CA ASN A 209 -5.46 -6.30 -15.13
C ASN A 209 -4.12 -6.02 -15.80
N SER A 210 -3.29 -5.09 -15.30
CA SER A 210 -2.06 -4.76 -16.02
C SER A 210 -0.92 -5.73 -15.78
N GLU A 211 0.01 -5.77 -16.73
CA GLU A 211 1.25 -6.54 -16.64
C GLU A 211 2.28 -5.82 -15.74
N PRO A 212 3.14 -6.58 -15.03
CA PRO A 212 3.16 -8.03 -14.96
C PRO A 212 1.98 -8.58 -14.15
N LYS A 213 1.30 -9.62 -14.68
CA LYS A 213 0.15 -10.24 -14.00
C LYS A 213 0.55 -10.81 -12.65
N ARG A 214 -0.36 -10.69 -11.70
CA ARG A 214 -0.26 -11.39 -10.43
C ARG A 214 -0.71 -12.83 -10.61
N ASP A 215 -0.08 -13.76 -9.90
CA ASP A 215 -0.64 -15.10 -9.76
C ASP A 215 -2.04 -14.98 -9.11
N PRO A 216 -3.10 -15.56 -9.71
CA PRO A 216 -4.46 -15.45 -9.18
C PRO A 216 -4.59 -15.80 -7.69
N LYS A 217 -3.72 -16.67 -7.16
CA LYS A 217 -3.72 -17.05 -5.73
C LYS A 217 -3.32 -15.92 -4.76
N PHE A 218 -2.80 -14.82 -5.29
CA PHE A 218 -2.44 -13.61 -4.55
C PHE A 218 -3.34 -12.42 -4.88
N VAL A 219 -4.42 -12.64 -5.62
CA VAL A 219 -5.44 -11.62 -5.81
C VAL A 219 -6.59 -11.88 -4.84
N PHE A 220 -6.77 -10.95 -3.92
CA PHE A 220 -7.74 -11.07 -2.85
C PHE A 220 -9.04 -10.33 -3.18
N PRO A 221 -10.17 -10.65 -2.51
CA PRO A 221 -11.41 -9.92 -2.67
C PRO A 221 -11.20 -8.42 -2.45
N TRP A 222 -11.97 -7.63 -3.18
CA TRP A 222 -11.97 -6.19 -3.05
C TRP A 222 -12.68 -5.78 -1.76
N GLN A 223 -11.93 -5.77 -0.65
CA GLN A 223 -12.45 -5.44 0.67
C GLN A 223 -13.13 -4.06 0.66
N ARG A 224 -14.17 -3.89 1.49
CA ARG A 224 -14.81 -2.58 1.66
C ARG A 224 -13.83 -1.64 2.38
N PRO A 225 -13.69 -0.39 1.93
CA PRO A 225 -12.82 0.55 2.60
C PRO A 225 -13.43 0.90 3.98
N CYS A 226 -12.57 1.27 4.92
CA CYS A 226 -12.99 1.77 6.23
C CYS A 226 -12.36 3.14 6.49
N CYS A 227 -13.05 4.19 6.03
CA CYS A 227 -12.49 5.55 5.96
C CYS A 227 -12.80 6.43 7.17
N ASN A 228 -13.50 5.87 8.16
CA ASN A 228 -13.76 6.53 9.42
C ASN A 228 -13.85 5.45 10.49
N MET A 229 -13.11 5.62 11.57
CA MET A 229 -13.06 4.64 12.65
C MET A 229 -13.45 5.27 13.98
N THR A 230 -14.46 4.69 14.62
CA THR A 230 -14.82 5.04 15.98
C THR A 230 -13.99 4.24 16.95
N ARG A 231 -13.38 4.92 17.91
CA ARG A 231 -12.68 4.29 19.03
C ARG A 231 -13.68 3.88 20.12
N ALA A 232 -13.67 2.60 20.49
CA ALA A 232 -14.47 2.06 21.59
C ALA A 232 -13.68 2.17 22.90
N GLY A 233 -14.14 3.00 23.83
CA GLY A 233 -13.53 3.18 25.16
C GLY A 233 -12.75 4.50 25.32
N GLY A 234 -12.30 4.80 26.54
CA GLY A 234 -11.57 6.04 26.88
C GLY A 234 -10.20 6.15 26.17
N GLU A 235 -9.51 7.29 26.29
CA GLU A 235 -8.33 7.73 25.49
C GLU A 235 -7.20 6.70 25.26
N ALA A 236 -7.01 5.77 26.20
CA ALA A 236 -6.00 4.71 26.09
C ALA A 236 -6.42 3.50 25.22
N SER A 237 -7.71 3.34 24.93
CA SER A 237 -8.22 2.19 24.18
C SER A 237 -7.73 2.18 22.74
N LYS A 238 -7.27 1.03 22.26
CA LYS A 238 -6.92 0.79 20.86
C LYS A 238 -7.97 -0.03 20.11
N ASP A 239 -9.15 -0.19 20.69
CA ASP A 239 -10.26 -0.85 20.02
C ASP A 239 -10.91 0.13 19.05
N PHE A 240 -10.61 -0.01 17.77
CA PHE A 240 -11.26 0.73 16.70
C PHE A 240 -12.29 -0.14 16.00
N SER A 241 -13.39 0.47 15.57
CA SER A 241 -14.37 -0.14 14.68
C SER A 241 -14.74 0.84 13.57
N CYS A 242 -15.06 0.32 12.40
CA CYS A 242 -15.53 1.18 11.32
C CYS A 242 -16.84 1.87 11.71
N ALA A 243 -16.95 3.18 11.45
CA ALA A 243 -18.14 3.96 11.78
C ALA A 243 -19.38 3.51 10.98
N THR A 244 -19.17 3.10 9.73
CA THR A 244 -20.21 2.55 8.85
C THR A 244 -20.11 1.04 8.82
N GLY A 245 -21.25 0.33 8.91
CA GLY A 245 -21.39 -1.13 9.01
C GLY A 245 -20.49 -1.96 8.09
N TRP A 246 -19.22 -2.05 8.48
CA TRP A 246 -18.17 -2.72 7.75
C TRP A 246 -18.25 -4.20 8.05
N ALA A 247 -18.12 -4.99 7.00
CA ALA A 247 -18.02 -6.44 7.09
C ALA A 247 -16.88 -6.88 6.17
N PRO A 248 -16.05 -7.84 6.61
CA PRO A 248 -15.01 -8.39 5.78
C PRO A 248 -15.63 -9.18 4.63
N GLU A 249 -15.09 -9.02 3.43
CA GLU A 249 -15.40 -9.91 2.31
C GLU A 249 -14.62 -11.23 2.52
N VAL A 250 -15.33 -12.35 2.55
CA VAL A 250 -14.73 -13.68 2.77
C VAL A 250 -13.91 -14.05 1.53
N ILE A 251 -12.67 -14.48 1.75
CA ILE A 251 -11.80 -15.01 0.70
C ILE A 251 -12.33 -16.39 0.32
N PRO A 252 -12.74 -16.61 -0.94
CA PRO A 252 -13.16 -17.92 -1.39
C PRO A 252 -12.04 -18.94 -1.17
N GLN A 253 -12.39 -20.15 -0.68
CA GLN A 253 -11.42 -21.23 -0.53
C GLN A 253 -10.79 -21.64 -1.88
N ASP A 254 -11.55 -21.45 -2.96
CA ASP A 254 -11.06 -21.49 -4.32
C ASP A 254 -10.67 -20.07 -4.76
N LYS A 255 -9.38 -19.73 -4.66
CA LYS A 255 -8.82 -18.40 -4.96
C LYS A 255 -8.96 -17.96 -6.43
N SER A 256 -9.72 -18.69 -7.25
CA SER A 256 -9.91 -18.41 -8.68
C SER A 256 -11.02 -17.39 -8.99
N VAL A 257 -11.81 -16.94 -8.01
CA VAL A 257 -12.96 -16.04 -8.26
C VAL A 257 -12.79 -14.71 -7.53
N ILE A 258 -12.43 -13.66 -8.27
CA ILE A 258 -12.41 -12.27 -7.77
C ILE A 258 -13.71 -11.61 -8.18
N VAL A 259 -14.55 -11.24 -7.21
CA VAL A 259 -15.75 -10.45 -7.45
C VAL A 259 -15.41 -8.98 -7.24
N VAL A 260 -15.43 -8.19 -8.31
CA VAL A 260 -15.36 -6.72 -8.23
C VAL A 260 -16.76 -6.22 -7.84
N PRO A 261 -16.92 -5.39 -6.79
CA PRO A 261 -18.22 -4.83 -6.44
C PRO A 261 -18.81 -4.03 -7.61
N ASN A 262 -20.09 -4.27 -7.89
CA ASN A 262 -20.88 -3.57 -8.91
C ASN A 262 -20.71 -2.05 -8.78
N GLY A 263 -20.01 -1.45 -9.75
CA GLY A 263 -19.67 -0.02 -9.75
C GLY A 263 -18.61 0.34 -10.81
N VAL A 264 -17.77 -0.62 -11.17
CA VAL A 264 -16.99 -0.57 -12.43
C VAL A 264 -17.87 -1.24 -13.50
N GLN A 265 -18.74 -0.46 -14.16
CA GLN A 265 -19.54 -0.99 -15.26
C GLN A 265 -18.61 -1.52 -16.36
N GLU A 266 -18.72 -2.81 -16.65
CA GLU A 266 -18.16 -3.45 -17.86
C GLU A 266 -18.93 -3.05 -19.15
N GLU A 267 -19.95 -2.20 -19.05
CA GLU A 267 -20.70 -1.76 -20.23
C GLU A 267 -20.08 -0.51 -20.86
N GLY A 268 -19.18 -0.76 -21.81
CA GLY A 268 -18.82 0.17 -22.88
C GLY A 268 -17.51 0.94 -22.67
N TRP A 269 -16.37 0.29 -22.92
CA TRP A 269 -15.07 0.97 -23.14
C TRP A 269 -14.25 0.29 -24.24
#